data_AF-A0A949W0Y9-F1
#
_entry.id   AF-A0A949W0Y9-F1
#
_cell.length_a   1.000
_cell.length_b   1.000
_cell.length_c   1.000
_cell.angle_alpha   90.00
_cell.angle_beta   90.00
_cell.angle_gamma   90.00
#
_symmetry.space_group_name_H-M   'P 1'
#
loop_
_entity.id
_entity.type
_entity.pdbx_description
1 polymer ?
#
loop_
_entity_poly.entity_id
_entity_poly.type
_entity_poly.pdbx_seq_one_letter_code
_entity_poly.pdbx_strand_id
1 'polypeptide(L)'
;MGLRIDSPYHHCQGSWYRGNLHTHTTESDGDFSPCEVIQKYSDQGYNWLCLTDHDKITPPPSPLPNGILVFSGNEITNRGPHILHIGASELIEPKADRKLVLEDIHKKQGFCILNHPNWEKTFSHWPQDTIESLPKTFQGLEIFNGVVQRQEGNPQATDRWDMLLSKGYRVWGYANDDFHGIEDMTRGWNMVCAKDCTIDEIIGGLREGRFYCSTGVSLSTLEVNEHTIRIIATNGSLCVASGDWGIELGRFAGRAWELDIAELAQDRRPGYIRFEILGDMGMKAWTQPLFLRWD
;
A
#
# COMPACT_ATOMS: atom_id res chain seq x y z
N MET A 1 2.72 24.46 23.22
CA MET A 1 3.22 23.78 22.02
C MET A 1 3.31 22.30 22.34
N GLY A 2 2.15 21.67 22.52
CA GLY A 2 1.96 20.24 22.49
C GLY A 2 2.00 19.72 21.07
N LEU A 3 2.45 18.47 20.96
CA LEU A 3 2.43 17.68 19.73
C LEU A 3 1.28 16.69 19.84
N ARG A 4 0.39 16.68 18.86
CA ARG A 4 -0.62 15.62 18.71
C ARG A 4 -0.22 14.71 17.56
N ILE A 5 -0.19 13.41 17.85
CA ILE A 5 0.09 12.35 16.89
C ILE A 5 -1.24 11.68 16.52
N ASP A 6 -1.49 11.54 15.22
CA ASP A 6 -2.62 10.82 14.66
C ASP A 6 -2.06 9.62 13.89
N SER A 7 -2.10 8.46 14.55
CA SER A 7 -1.51 7.21 14.09
C SER A 7 -2.61 6.22 13.68
N PRO A 8 -2.48 5.56 12.51
CA PRO A 8 -3.39 4.47 12.16
C PRO A 8 -3.16 3.22 13.04
N TYR A 9 -2.06 3.14 13.79
CA TYR A 9 -1.69 1.95 14.56
C TYR A 9 -2.26 1.90 15.99
N HIS A 10 -2.91 2.95 16.48
CA HIS A 10 -3.48 2.95 17.84
C HIS A 10 -4.53 1.85 18.06
N HIS A 11 -5.17 1.38 16.98
CA HIS A 11 -6.20 0.35 17.01
C HIS A 11 -5.75 -0.97 16.38
N CYS A 12 -4.45 -1.14 16.14
CA CYS A 12 -3.88 -2.41 15.68
C CYS A 12 -3.98 -3.45 16.80
N GLN A 13 -5.11 -4.16 16.84
CA GLN A 13 -5.37 -5.27 17.74
C GLN A 13 -5.49 -6.55 16.92
N GLY A 14 -4.65 -7.55 17.21
CA GLY A 14 -4.72 -8.87 16.59
C GLY A 14 -3.44 -9.26 15.86
N SER A 15 -3.62 -9.94 14.72
CA SER A 15 -2.55 -10.55 13.94
C SER A 15 -2.26 -9.74 12.68
N TRP A 16 -1.07 -9.94 12.11
CA TRP A 16 -0.70 -9.39 10.81
C TRP A 16 -1.02 -10.42 9.72
N TYR A 17 -1.89 -10.04 8.78
CA TYR A 17 -2.30 -10.87 7.66
C TYR A 17 -1.68 -10.36 6.36
N ARG A 18 -0.89 -11.23 5.72
CA ARG A 18 -0.21 -10.96 4.46
C ARG A 18 -1.19 -11.03 3.29
N GLY A 19 -1.15 -10.04 2.40
CA GLY A 19 -1.83 -10.15 1.13
C GLY A 19 -1.45 -9.13 0.07
N ASN A 20 -2.00 -9.32 -1.12
CA ASN A 20 -1.71 -8.52 -2.31
C ASN A 20 -3.01 -7.96 -2.91
N LEU A 21 -2.97 -6.70 -3.36
CA LEU A 21 -4.11 -6.04 -3.97
C LEU A 21 -4.09 -6.05 -5.50
N HIS A 22 -2.92 -6.27 -6.13
CA HIS A 22 -2.76 -6.08 -7.58
C HIS A 22 -2.37 -7.40 -8.24
N THR A 23 -3.34 -8.07 -8.84
CA THR A 23 -3.17 -9.43 -9.40
C THR A 23 -4.06 -9.67 -10.60
N HIS A 24 -3.45 -10.06 -11.70
CA HIS A 24 -4.09 -10.38 -12.97
C HIS A 24 -4.15 -11.88 -13.20
N THR A 25 -5.14 -12.28 -13.99
CA THR A 25 -5.42 -13.67 -14.35
C THR A 25 -5.69 -13.75 -15.86
N THR A 26 -5.98 -14.95 -16.37
CA THR A 26 -6.43 -15.15 -17.76
C THR A 26 -7.76 -14.45 -18.08
N GLU A 27 -8.45 -13.88 -17.09
CA GLU A 27 -9.65 -13.09 -17.33
C GLU A 27 -9.34 -11.69 -17.90
N SER A 28 -8.07 -11.26 -17.87
CA SER A 28 -7.52 -10.13 -18.60
C SER A 28 -6.24 -10.51 -19.38
N ASP A 29 -5.05 -10.24 -18.84
CA ASP A 29 -3.76 -10.45 -19.52
C ASP A 29 -2.71 -11.22 -18.67
N GLY A 30 -3.12 -11.82 -17.56
CA GLY A 30 -2.28 -12.72 -16.77
C GLY A 30 -2.13 -14.12 -17.41
N ASP A 31 -1.02 -14.79 -17.09
CA ASP A 31 -0.63 -16.08 -17.67
C ASP A 31 -1.39 -17.29 -17.09
N PHE A 32 -2.07 -17.10 -15.95
CA PHE A 32 -2.66 -18.19 -15.16
C PHE A 32 -4.13 -17.94 -14.86
N SER A 33 -4.92 -19.02 -14.80
CA SER A 33 -6.34 -18.93 -14.45
C SER A 33 -6.54 -18.43 -13.01
N PRO A 34 -7.71 -17.85 -12.67
CA PRO A 34 -8.00 -17.42 -11.30
C PRO A 34 -7.71 -18.50 -10.25
N CYS A 35 -8.09 -19.77 -10.52
CA CYS A 35 -7.83 -20.89 -9.61
C CYS A 35 -6.33 -21.14 -9.40
N GLU A 36 -5.53 -21.09 -10.47
CA GLU A 36 -4.08 -21.32 -10.38
C GLU A 36 -3.37 -20.19 -9.65
N VAL A 37 -3.76 -18.94 -9.92
CA VAL A 37 -3.21 -17.76 -9.22
C VAL A 37 -3.49 -17.84 -7.72
N ILE A 38 -4.74 -18.09 -7.33
CA ILE A 38 -5.13 -18.22 -5.92
C ILE A 38 -4.36 -19.36 -5.24
N GLN A 39 -4.22 -20.52 -5.89
CA GLN A 39 -3.44 -21.63 -5.35
C GLN A 39 -1.98 -21.24 -5.12
N LYS A 40 -1.33 -20.57 -6.09
CA LYS A 40 0.06 -20.14 -5.99
C LYS A 40 0.28 -19.20 -4.81
N TYR A 41 -0.57 -18.18 -4.64
CA TYR A 41 -0.49 -17.27 -3.49
C TYR A 41 -0.75 -17.98 -2.16
N SER A 42 -1.71 -18.89 -2.14
CA SER A 42 -1.99 -19.74 -0.98
C SER A 42 -0.77 -20.56 -0.56
N ASP A 43 -0.07 -21.17 -1.53
CA ASP A 43 1.15 -21.95 -1.31
C ASP A 43 2.32 -21.09 -0.81
N GLN A 44 2.31 -19.78 -1.08
CA GLN A 44 3.27 -18.80 -0.54
C GLN A 44 2.88 -18.23 0.84
N GLY A 45 1.82 -18.77 1.45
CA GLY A 45 1.36 -18.39 2.79
C GLY A 45 0.65 -17.03 2.83
N TYR A 46 0.08 -16.56 1.70
CA TYR A 46 -0.78 -15.39 1.71
C TYR A 46 -2.09 -15.71 2.42
N ASN A 47 -2.55 -14.78 3.26
CA ASN A 47 -3.82 -14.90 3.97
C ASN A 47 -4.99 -14.38 3.14
N TRP A 48 -4.73 -13.36 2.31
CA TRP A 48 -5.73 -12.78 1.44
C TRP A 48 -5.17 -12.35 0.09
N LEU A 49 -6.05 -12.28 -0.92
CA LEU A 49 -5.74 -11.86 -2.28
C LEU A 49 -6.92 -11.09 -2.89
N CYS A 50 -6.64 -10.00 -3.60
CA CYS A 50 -7.61 -9.30 -4.43
C CYS A 50 -7.34 -9.63 -5.91
N LEU A 51 -8.35 -10.12 -6.63
CA LEU A 51 -8.27 -10.29 -8.09
C LEU A 51 -8.67 -9.00 -8.77
N THR A 52 -7.81 -8.45 -9.63
CA THR A 52 -7.96 -7.10 -10.18
C THR A 52 -7.66 -7.03 -11.66
N ASP A 53 -8.19 -8.00 -12.41
CA ASP A 53 -8.13 -8.04 -13.86
C ASP A 53 -8.53 -6.69 -14.50
N HIS A 54 -7.90 -6.37 -15.63
CA HIS A 54 -8.14 -5.12 -16.34
C HIS A 54 -9.60 -4.95 -16.79
N ASP A 55 -10.21 -3.84 -16.35
CA ASP A 55 -11.55 -3.38 -16.69
C ASP A 55 -12.65 -4.45 -16.51
N LYS A 56 -12.41 -5.43 -15.62
CA LYS A 56 -13.25 -6.59 -15.38
C LYS A 56 -13.25 -6.99 -13.90
N ILE A 57 -14.43 -7.34 -13.39
CA ILE A 57 -14.57 -7.93 -12.05
C ILE A 57 -14.57 -9.44 -12.20
N THR A 58 -13.50 -10.09 -11.74
CA THR A 58 -13.38 -11.53 -11.72
C THR A 58 -13.86 -12.08 -10.36
N PRO A 59 -14.99 -12.80 -10.31
CA PRO A 59 -15.48 -13.37 -9.05
C PRO A 59 -14.56 -14.51 -8.58
N PRO A 60 -14.27 -14.61 -7.28
CA PRO A 60 -13.47 -15.71 -6.76
C PRO A 60 -14.19 -17.06 -6.98
N PRO A 61 -13.46 -18.12 -7.36
CA PRO A 61 -14.01 -19.47 -7.40
C PRO A 61 -14.33 -19.97 -5.99
N SER A 62 -15.18 -21.00 -5.90
CA SER A 62 -15.46 -21.71 -4.65
C SER A 62 -15.40 -23.22 -4.89
N PRO A 63 -14.74 -24.01 -4.02
CA PRO A 63 -14.09 -23.60 -2.77
C PRO A 63 -12.71 -22.95 -2.96
N LEU A 64 -12.24 -22.18 -1.96
CA LEU A 64 -10.91 -21.57 -1.92
C LEU A 64 -9.89 -22.49 -1.22
N PRO A 65 -8.62 -22.55 -1.69
CA PRO A 65 -7.60 -23.43 -1.11
C PRO A 65 -7.03 -22.90 0.21
N ASN A 66 -6.71 -23.83 1.12
CA ASN A 66 -6.03 -23.58 2.39
C ASN A 66 -6.58 -22.40 3.24
N GLY A 67 -7.88 -22.08 3.10
CA GLY A 67 -8.50 -20.99 3.84
C GLY A 67 -8.05 -19.58 3.44
N ILE A 68 -7.41 -19.41 2.27
CA ILE A 68 -7.10 -18.07 1.74
C ILE A 68 -8.41 -17.30 1.51
N LEU A 69 -8.42 -16.03 1.93
CA LEU A 69 -9.51 -15.11 1.67
C LEU A 69 -9.33 -14.46 0.30
N VAL A 70 -10.35 -14.51 -0.57
CA VAL A 70 -10.26 -13.87 -1.89
C VAL A 70 -11.48 -12.99 -2.11
N PHE A 71 -11.24 -11.78 -2.62
CA PHE A 71 -12.29 -10.84 -3.01
C PHE A 71 -11.95 -10.19 -4.34
N SER A 72 -12.96 -9.67 -5.01
CA SER A 72 -12.80 -9.05 -6.33
C SER A 72 -12.51 -7.56 -6.19
N GLY A 73 -11.68 -7.07 -7.08
CA GLY A 73 -11.55 -5.68 -7.43
C GLY A 73 -11.60 -5.54 -8.95
N ASN A 74 -10.99 -4.48 -9.45
CA ASN A 74 -10.85 -4.18 -10.86
C ASN A 74 -9.69 -3.21 -11.04
N GLU A 75 -8.80 -3.46 -12.00
CA GLU A 75 -7.88 -2.42 -12.45
C GLU A 75 -8.51 -1.62 -13.59
N ILE A 76 -8.87 -0.36 -13.32
CA ILE A 76 -9.40 0.53 -14.35
C ILE A 76 -8.23 1.05 -15.18
N THR A 77 -8.10 0.52 -16.40
CA THR A 77 -6.91 0.64 -17.23
C THR A 77 -7.17 1.44 -18.48
N ASN A 78 -8.27 1.15 -19.19
CA ASN A 78 -8.53 1.81 -20.46
C ASN A 78 -8.63 3.35 -20.32
N ARG A 79 -8.11 4.06 -21.32
CA ARG A 79 -8.15 5.53 -21.50
C ARG A 79 -7.29 6.40 -20.59
N GLY A 80 -6.38 5.86 -19.77
CA GLY A 80 -5.48 6.71 -18.98
C GLY A 80 -4.72 5.98 -17.89
N PRO A 81 -4.11 6.72 -16.94
CA PRO A 81 -3.37 6.12 -15.84
C PRO A 81 -4.22 5.19 -14.99
N HIS A 82 -3.63 4.12 -14.48
CA HIS A 82 -4.36 3.00 -13.89
C HIS A 82 -4.81 3.29 -12.46
N ILE A 83 -6.00 2.77 -12.11
CA ILE A 83 -6.61 2.89 -10.79
C ILE A 83 -7.09 1.51 -10.35
N LEU A 84 -6.64 1.05 -9.18
CA LEU A 84 -7.24 -0.10 -8.52
C LEU A 84 -8.55 0.31 -7.84
N HIS A 85 -9.66 -0.32 -8.22
CA HIS A 85 -10.94 -0.28 -7.52
C HIS A 85 -11.09 -1.56 -6.69
N ILE A 86 -10.92 -1.44 -5.38
CA ILE A 86 -10.76 -2.56 -4.45
C ILE A 86 -12.11 -2.93 -3.83
N GLY A 87 -12.42 -4.23 -3.76
CA GLY A 87 -13.72 -4.69 -3.25
C GLY A 87 -14.88 -4.31 -4.17
N ALA A 88 -14.63 -4.23 -5.47
CA ALA A 88 -15.59 -3.75 -6.46
C ALA A 88 -16.75 -4.74 -6.63
N SER A 89 -17.97 -4.29 -6.37
CA SER A 89 -19.20 -5.05 -6.65
C SER A 89 -19.80 -4.75 -8.03
N GLU A 90 -19.35 -3.68 -8.68
CA GLU A 90 -19.81 -3.25 -10.00
C GLU A 90 -18.71 -2.46 -10.74
N LEU A 91 -18.75 -2.53 -12.06
CA LEU A 91 -17.78 -1.83 -12.91
C LEU A 91 -18.06 -0.32 -12.93
N ILE A 92 -16.97 0.44 -13.02
CA ILE A 92 -16.98 1.86 -13.32
C ILE A 92 -16.47 2.02 -14.74
N GLU A 93 -17.19 2.79 -15.56
CA GLU A 93 -16.79 3.06 -16.94
C GLU A 93 -15.42 3.76 -16.95
N PRO A 94 -14.42 3.21 -17.66
CA PRO A 94 -13.12 3.85 -17.80
C PRO A 94 -13.25 5.14 -18.62
N LYS A 95 -12.85 6.28 -18.04
CA LYS A 95 -12.90 7.61 -18.67
C LYS A 95 -11.50 8.20 -18.74
N ALA A 96 -11.22 8.95 -19.81
CA ALA A 96 -9.91 9.60 -19.97
C ALA A 96 -9.64 10.65 -18.89
N ASP A 97 -10.68 11.39 -18.49
CA ASP A 97 -10.63 12.21 -17.29
C ASP A 97 -10.78 11.31 -16.06
N ARG A 98 -9.66 11.00 -15.42
CA ARG A 98 -9.62 10.16 -14.22
C ARG A 98 -10.30 10.79 -13.01
N LYS A 99 -10.56 12.11 -13.01
CA LYS A 99 -11.36 12.75 -11.95
C LYS A 99 -12.77 12.20 -11.92
N LEU A 100 -13.39 12.03 -13.10
CA LEU A 100 -14.73 11.47 -13.22
C LEU A 100 -14.80 10.01 -12.74
N VAL A 101 -13.74 9.23 -12.99
CA VAL A 101 -13.63 7.85 -12.50
C VAL A 101 -13.61 7.82 -10.97
N LEU A 102 -12.76 8.64 -10.34
CA LEU A 102 -12.66 8.74 -8.88
C LEU A 102 -13.96 9.26 -8.24
N GLU A 103 -14.66 10.19 -8.90
CA GLU A 103 -15.98 10.67 -8.45
C GLU A 103 -17.04 9.57 -8.53
N ASP A 104 -17.04 8.75 -9.58
CA ASP A 104 -18.01 7.67 -9.74
C ASP A 104 -17.77 6.53 -8.75
N ILE A 105 -16.51 6.18 -8.47
CA ILE A 105 -16.15 5.27 -7.37
C ILE A 105 -16.63 5.85 -6.03
N HIS A 106 -16.37 7.14 -5.79
CA HIS A 106 -16.73 7.79 -4.53
C HIS A 106 -18.24 7.86 -4.30
N LYS A 107 -19.05 8.16 -5.33
CA LYS A 107 -20.53 8.16 -5.23
C LYS A 107 -21.08 6.81 -4.79
N LYS A 108 -20.35 5.74 -5.08
CA LYS A 108 -20.67 4.35 -4.70
C LYS A 108 -19.97 3.92 -3.41
N GLN A 109 -19.33 4.85 -2.69
CA GLN A 109 -18.56 4.61 -1.46
C GLN A 109 -17.40 3.60 -1.63
N GLY A 110 -16.91 3.44 -2.87
CA GLY A 110 -15.86 2.50 -3.22
C GLY A 110 -14.50 2.87 -2.62
N PHE A 111 -13.57 1.92 -2.70
CA PHE A 111 -12.18 2.07 -2.26
C PHE A 111 -11.28 2.06 -3.49
N CYS A 112 -10.44 3.08 -3.66
CA CYS A 112 -9.48 3.09 -4.75
C CYS A 112 -8.11 3.65 -4.39
N ILE A 113 -7.11 3.17 -5.14
CA ILE A 113 -5.72 3.62 -5.06
C ILE A 113 -5.17 3.85 -6.48
N LEU A 114 -4.15 4.70 -6.58
CA LEU A 114 -3.45 4.98 -7.85
C LEU A 114 -2.32 3.98 -8.05
N ASN A 115 -2.24 3.34 -9.21
CA ASN A 115 -1.26 2.29 -9.44
C ASN A 115 0.06 2.83 -9.99
N HIS A 116 1.15 2.15 -9.62
CA HIS A 116 2.51 2.32 -10.15
C HIS A 116 2.82 3.70 -10.78
N PRO A 117 2.80 4.80 -10.00
CA PRO A 117 2.91 6.16 -10.54
C PRO A 117 4.17 6.42 -11.38
N ASN A 118 5.24 5.68 -11.09
CA ASN A 118 6.54 5.78 -11.72
C ASN A 118 6.77 4.74 -12.83
N TRP A 119 5.73 4.04 -13.29
CA TRP A 119 5.81 3.18 -14.49
C TRP A 119 6.04 4.03 -15.77
N GLU A 120 6.47 3.36 -16.84
CA GLU A 120 6.81 3.89 -18.16
C GLU A 120 8.17 4.63 -18.24
N LYS A 121 8.67 4.85 -19.46
CA LYS A 121 9.99 5.44 -19.75
C LYS A 121 10.25 6.80 -19.11
N THR A 122 9.20 7.57 -18.87
CA THR A 122 9.28 8.91 -18.28
C THR A 122 9.10 8.89 -16.76
N PHE A 123 8.95 7.70 -16.16
CA PHE A 123 8.72 7.52 -14.73
C PHE A 123 7.49 8.30 -14.25
N SER A 124 6.47 8.40 -15.12
CA SER A 124 5.39 9.37 -14.97
C SER A 124 4.07 8.87 -15.57
N HIS A 125 3.75 7.60 -15.33
CA HIS A 125 2.42 7.06 -15.58
C HIS A 125 1.34 7.87 -14.87
N TRP A 126 1.60 8.29 -13.63
CA TRP A 126 0.85 9.34 -12.95
C TRP A 126 1.72 10.59 -12.76
N PRO A 127 1.58 11.63 -13.61
CA PRO A 127 2.23 12.91 -13.38
C PRO A 127 1.79 13.53 -12.05
N GLN A 128 2.74 14.04 -11.27
CA GLN A 128 2.45 14.54 -9.92
C GLN A 128 1.39 15.67 -9.92
N ASP A 129 1.54 16.65 -10.80
CA ASP A 129 0.62 17.78 -10.93
C ASP A 129 -0.81 17.31 -11.24
N THR A 130 -0.93 16.24 -12.02
CA THR A 130 -2.20 15.57 -12.27
C THR A 130 -2.76 14.97 -10.99
N ILE A 131 -1.98 14.17 -10.23
CA ILE A 131 -2.41 13.59 -8.94
C ILE A 131 -2.90 14.68 -7.99
N GLU A 132 -2.14 15.78 -7.87
CA GLU A 132 -2.47 16.90 -6.98
C GLU A 132 -3.71 17.70 -7.42
N SER A 133 -4.18 17.50 -8.65
CA SER A 133 -5.40 18.11 -9.16
C SER A 133 -6.64 17.21 -9.04
N LEU A 134 -6.45 15.95 -8.62
CA LEU A 134 -7.53 14.98 -8.47
C LEU A 134 -8.41 15.31 -7.24
N PRO A 135 -9.68 14.89 -7.24
CA PRO A 135 -10.47 14.87 -6.01
C PRO A 135 -9.75 14.00 -4.97
N LYS A 136 -9.73 14.45 -3.70
CA LYS A 136 -9.10 13.74 -2.57
C LYS A 136 -9.95 12.55 -2.08
N THR A 137 -10.52 11.79 -3.01
CA THR A 137 -11.40 10.65 -2.75
C THR A 137 -10.70 9.30 -2.87
N PHE A 138 -9.49 9.26 -3.44
CA PHE A 138 -8.61 8.08 -3.42
C PHE A 138 -7.94 7.93 -2.06
N GLN A 139 -7.72 6.68 -1.64
CA GLN A 139 -7.15 6.36 -0.32
C GLN A 139 -5.63 6.34 -0.34
N GLY A 140 -5.01 6.22 -1.51
CA GLY A 140 -3.56 6.21 -1.62
C GLY A 140 -3.02 5.83 -2.98
N LEU A 141 -1.75 5.42 -2.99
CA LEU A 141 -1.02 5.05 -4.18
C LEU A 141 -0.10 3.87 -3.90
N GLU A 142 0.23 3.11 -4.94
CA GLU A 142 1.33 2.16 -4.88
C GLU A 142 2.65 2.91 -4.71
N ILE A 143 3.31 2.73 -3.57
CA ILE A 143 4.66 3.20 -3.30
C ILE A 143 5.71 2.19 -3.75
N PHE A 144 5.29 0.95 -3.98
CA PHE A 144 6.08 -0.09 -4.59
C PHE A 144 5.20 -0.96 -5.50
N ASN A 145 5.65 -1.21 -6.72
CA ASN A 145 5.02 -2.14 -7.64
C ASN A 145 6.06 -3.16 -8.16
N GLY A 146 5.74 -4.45 -8.01
CA GLY A 146 6.62 -5.57 -8.31
C GLY A 146 6.95 -5.72 -9.79
N VAL A 147 5.95 -5.71 -10.67
CA VAL A 147 6.15 -5.94 -12.12
C VAL A 147 7.06 -4.87 -12.73
N VAL A 148 7.03 -3.64 -12.22
CA VAL A 148 7.89 -2.55 -12.69
C VAL A 148 9.38 -2.85 -12.50
N GLN A 149 9.77 -3.79 -11.62
CA GLN A 149 11.17 -4.23 -11.51
C GLN A 149 11.72 -4.88 -12.79
N ARG A 150 10.84 -5.40 -13.67
CA ARG A 150 11.20 -5.97 -14.98
C ARG A 150 10.61 -5.20 -16.16
N GLN A 151 9.95 -4.07 -15.92
CA GLN A 151 9.42 -3.17 -16.95
C GLN A 151 10.13 -1.81 -16.93
N GLU A 152 9.69 -0.90 -17.79
CA GLU A 152 10.18 0.47 -17.85
C GLU A 152 9.70 1.29 -16.65
N GLY A 153 10.54 2.20 -16.15
CA GLY A 153 10.22 3.09 -15.04
C GLY A 153 10.97 2.74 -13.76
N ASN A 154 10.40 3.10 -12.61
CA ASN A 154 10.94 2.80 -11.29
C ASN A 154 9.87 2.13 -10.42
N PRO A 155 10.14 0.94 -9.85
CA PRO A 155 9.19 0.24 -8.99
C PRO A 155 8.84 1.01 -7.72
N GLN A 156 9.73 1.90 -7.24
CA GLN A 156 9.50 2.68 -6.02
C GLN A 156 8.97 4.09 -6.35
N ALA A 157 7.87 4.48 -5.70
CA ALA A 157 7.19 5.77 -5.84
C ALA A 157 6.98 6.50 -4.49
N THR A 158 7.89 6.30 -3.53
CA THR A 158 7.87 7.02 -2.25
C THR A 158 8.07 8.52 -2.42
N ASP A 159 8.72 8.96 -3.49
CA ASP A 159 8.88 10.37 -3.86
C ASP A 159 7.52 11.04 -4.13
N ARG A 160 6.66 10.39 -4.91
CA ARG A 160 5.29 10.85 -5.17
C ARG A 160 4.47 10.94 -3.88
N TRP A 161 4.62 9.92 -3.03
CA TRP A 161 3.93 9.86 -1.74
C TRP A 161 4.36 10.99 -0.81
N ASP A 162 5.68 11.21 -0.65
CA ASP A 162 6.21 12.26 0.21
C ASP A 162 5.75 13.65 -0.25
N MET A 163 5.70 13.91 -1.56
CA MET A 163 5.20 15.17 -2.10
C MET A 163 3.72 15.42 -1.75
N LEU A 164 2.88 14.38 -1.79
CA LEU A 164 1.48 14.48 -1.38
C LEU A 164 1.36 14.71 0.12
N LEU A 165 2.03 13.90 0.94
CA LEU A 165 1.99 14.00 2.40
C LEU A 165 2.43 15.39 2.88
N SER A 166 3.50 15.94 2.28
CA SER A 166 4.03 17.27 2.61
C SER A 166 3.08 18.41 2.24
N LYS A 167 2.17 18.17 1.30
CA LYS A 167 1.07 19.09 0.93
C LYS A 167 -0.19 18.86 1.76
N GLY A 168 -0.10 18.08 2.84
CA GLY A 168 -1.18 17.81 3.77
C GLY A 168 -2.21 16.81 3.25
N TYR A 169 -1.90 16.04 2.20
CA TYR A 169 -2.74 14.90 1.81
C TYR A 169 -2.66 13.82 2.88
N ARG A 170 -3.80 13.21 3.19
CA ARG A 170 -3.90 12.06 4.10
C ARG A 170 -4.18 10.83 3.28
N VAL A 171 -3.11 10.26 2.73
CA VAL A 171 -3.14 9.15 1.79
C VAL A 171 -2.13 8.08 2.20
N TRP A 172 -2.49 6.82 2.00
CA TRP A 172 -1.67 5.66 2.37
C TRP A 172 -0.75 5.22 1.22
N GLY A 173 0.32 4.53 1.57
CA GLY A 173 1.21 3.89 0.61
C GLY A 173 0.95 2.39 0.57
N TYR A 174 0.87 1.81 -0.63
CA TYR A 174 0.64 0.37 -0.84
C TYR A 174 1.81 -0.28 -1.55
N ALA A 175 2.07 -1.56 -1.29
CA ALA A 175 3.05 -2.35 -2.04
C ALA A 175 2.37 -3.59 -2.59
N ASN A 176 2.46 -3.79 -3.90
CA ASN A 176 1.80 -4.90 -4.58
C ASN A 176 2.71 -5.55 -5.62
N ASP A 177 2.38 -6.79 -5.96
CA ASP A 177 3.12 -7.58 -6.96
C ASP A 177 2.83 -7.10 -8.39
N ASP A 178 1.57 -6.77 -8.69
CA ASP A 178 1.08 -6.54 -10.06
C ASP A 178 1.32 -7.79 -10.92
N PHE A 179 0.79 -8.90 -10.40
CA PHE A 179 1.12 -10.23 -10.86
C PHE A 179 0.52 -10.50 -12.24
N HIS A 180 1.36 -10.83 -13.21
CA HIS A 180 0.94 -11.38 -14.50
C HIS A 180 1.50 -12.81 -14.68
N GLY A 181 2.72 -13.04 -14.20
CA GLY A 181 3.42 -14.32 -14.27
C GLY A 181 4.16 -14.69 -12.97
N ILE A 182 4.72 -15.90 -12.91
CA ILE A 182 5.35 -16.43 -11.70
C ILE A 182 6.54 -15.58 -11.23
N GLU A 183 7.19 -14.89 -12.17
CA GLU A 183 8.28 -13.97 -11.93
C GLU A 183 7.86 -12.72 -11.15
N ASP A 184 6.57 -12.36 -11.11
CA ASP A 184 6.06 -11.16 -10.42
C ASP A 184 5.68 -11.42 -8.97
N MET A 185 5.53 -12.70 -8.62
CA MET A 185 5.02 -13.11 -7.33
C MET A 185 5.97 -12.74 -6.19
N THR A 186 5.42 -12.32 -5.05
CA THR A 186 6.17 -12.09 -3.80
C THR A 186 7.28 -11.04 -3.91
N ARG A 187 7.06 -10.01 -4.72
CA ARG A 187 7.91 -8.82 -4.83
C ARG A 187 7.47 -7.72 -3.86
N GLY A 188 6.17 -7.54 -3.66
CA GLY A 188 5.58 -6.51 -2.79
C GLY A 188 4.23 -6.93 -2.23
N TRP A 189 4.00 -6.70 -0.93
CA TRP A 189 2.73 -7.03 -0.29
C TRP A 189 2.41 -6.10 0.88
N ASN A 190 1.18 -6.22 1.37
CA ASN A 190 0.65 -5.49 2.50
C ASN A 190 0.41 -6.44 3.67
N MET A 191 0.81 -6.02 4.87
CA MET A 191 0.63 -6.75 6.12
C MET A 191 -0.42 -6.00 6.92
N VAL A 192 -1.67 -6.48 6.91
CA VAL A 192 -2.81 -5.80 7.55
C VAL A 192 -2.97 -6.30 8.97
N CYS A 193 -3.05 -5.38 9.94
CA CYS A 193 -3.38 -5.73 11.31
C CYS A 193 -4.90 -5.80 11.47
N ALA A 194 -5.40 -6.99 11.82
CA ALA A 194 -6.80 -7.21 12.11
C ALA A 194 -6.98 -8.26 13.20
N LYS A 195 -8.16 -8.26 13.84
CA LYS A 195 -8.54 -9.29 14.81
C LYS A 195 -8.71 -10.63 14.11
N ASP A 196 -9.48 -10.63 13.03
CA ASP A 196 -9.80 -11.81 12.22
C ASP A 196 -9.52 -11.53 10.75
N CYS A 197 -9.18 -12.57 9.98
CA CYS A 197 -8.95 -12.46 8.54
C CYS A 197 -10.28 -12.55 7.78
N THR A 198 -11.10 -11.50 7.84
CA THR A 198 -12.36 -11.36 7.10
C THR A 198 -12.26 -10.26 6.05
N ILE A 199 -13.13 -10.28 5.03
CA ILE A 199 -13.10 -9.27 3.95
C ILE A 199 -13.25 -7.86 4.54
N ASP A 200 -14.20 -7.66 5.45
CA ASP A 200 -14.47 -6.37 6.06
C ASP A 200 -13.29 -5.85 6.89
N GLU A 201 -12.65 -6.73 7.67
CA GLU A 201 -11.48 -6.36 8.47
C GLU A 201 -10.26 -6.03 7.61
N ILE A 202 -10.02 -6.80 6.55
CA ILE A 202 -8.91 -6.57 5.62
C ILE A 202 -9.12 -5.27 4.83
N ILE A 203 -10.28 -5.10 4.20
CA ILE A 203 -10.60 -3.89 3.42
C ILE A 203 -10.64 -2.66 4.34
N GLY A 204 -11.26 -2.78 5.53
CA GLY A 204 -11.29 -1.72 6.52
C GLY A 204 -9.89 -1.33 6.98
N GLY A 205 -9.04 -2.30 7.32
CA GLY A 205 -7.66 -2.05 7.74
C GLY A 205 -6.82 -1.37 6.67
N LEU A 206 -6.95 -1.77 5.41
CA LEU A 206 -6.31 -1.10 4.27
C LEU A 206 -6.82 0.33 4.09
N ARG A 207 -8.14 0.54 4.16
CA ARG A 207 -8.76 1.87 4.02
C ARG A 207 -8.34 2.82 5.16
N GLU A 208 -8.16 2.31 6.37
CA GLU A 208 -7.82 3.07 7.58
C GLU A 208 -6.31 3.22 7.83
N GLY A 209 -5.45 2.54 7.06
CA GLY A 209 -4.00 2.61 7.22
C GLY A 209 -3.43 1.64 8.27
N ARG A 210 -4.22 0.68 8.77
CA ARG A 210 -3.82 -0.35 9.75
C ARG A 210 -2.95 -1.44 9.13
N PHE A 211 -1.92 -1.06 8.38
CA PHE A 211 -1.06 -2.01 7.67
C PHE A 211 0.36 -1.45 7.52
N TYR A 212 1.32 -2.32 7.23
CA TYR A 212 2.62 -1.91 6.70
C TYR A 212 2.90 -2.62 5.38
N CYS A 213 3.71 -2.01 4.53
CA CYS A 213 4.11 -2.56 3.24
C CYS A 213 5.44 -3.30 3.36
N SER A 214 5.68 -4.31 2.55
CA SER A 214 6.93 -5.08 2.57
C SER A 214 7.33 -5.63 1.21
N THR A 215 8.64 -5.70 0.98
CA THR A 215 9.28 -6.48 -0.09
C THR A 215 10.15 -7.62 0.48
N GLY A 216 9.94 -7.99 1.74
CA GLY A 216 10.68 -9.06 2.41
C GLY A 216 10.96 -8.84 3.88
N VAL A 217 10.93 -7.60 4.36
CA VAL A 217 11.11 -7.31 5.79
C VAL A 217 9.83 -7.58 6.57
N SER A 218 9.93 -8.36 7.64
CA SER A 218 8.81 -8.66 8.54
C SER A 218 8.96 -7.93 9.87
N LEU A 219 7.86 -7.34 10.33
CA LEU A 219 7.78 -6.64 11.61
C LEU A 219 7.01 -7.52 12.60
N SER A 220 7.68 -7.96 13.65
CA SER A 220 7.05 -8.66 14.78
C SER A 220 6.33 -7.70 15.73
N THR A 221 6.69 -6.41 15.69
CA THR A 221 6.07 -5.35 16.49
C THR A 221 6.06 -4.06 15.69
N LEU A 222 4.91 -3.40 15.66
CA LEU A 222 4.69 -2.05 15.17
C LEU A 222 3.59 -1.42 16.02
N GLU A 223 3.99 -0.68 17.04
CA GLU A 223 3.11 -0.12 18.06
C GLU A 223 3.35 1.38 18.18
N VAL A 224 2.29 2.16 18.33
CA VAL A 224 2.37 3.60 18.58
C VAL A 224 1.60 3.94 19.85
N ASN A 225 2.33 4.47 20.84
CA ASN A 225 1.79 5.03 22.07
C ASN A 225 1.68 6.56 21.94
N GLU A 226 1.37 7.29 23.01
CA GLU A 226 1.10 8.75 22.94
C GLU A 226 2.22 9.56 22.27
N HIS A 227 3.49 9.20 22.51
CA HIS A 227 4.65 9.94 22.00
C HIS A 227 5.74 9.06 21.37
N THR A 228 5.61 7.73 21.47
CA THR A 228 6.65 6.80 21.02
C THR A 228 6.13 5.83 19.97
N ILE A 229 7.00 5.48 19.04
CA ILE A 229 6.82 4.34 18.15
C ILE A 229 7.79 3.24 18.52
N ARG A 230 7.29 2.00 18.60
CA ARG A 230 8.08 0.80 18.85
C ARG A 230 8.01 -0.12 17.64
N ILE A 231 9.18 -0.44 17.07
CA ILE A 231 9.32 -1.29 15.88
C ILE A 231 10.31 -2.41 16.19
N ILE A 232 9.93 -3.66 15.95
CA ILE A 232 10.84 -4.81 16.02
C ILE A 232 10.75 -5.60 14.73
N ALA A 233 11.85 -5.60 13.97
CA ALA A 233 11.97 -6.34 12.72
C ALA A 233 12.65 -7.69 12.95
N THR A 234 12.14 -8.75 12.33
CA THR A 234 12.75 -10.09 12.42
C THR A 234 13.98 -10.22 11.53
N ASN A 235 14.01 -9.49 10.41
CA ASN A 235 15.07 -9.49 9.40
C ASN A 235 15.40 -8.07 8.86
N GLY A 236 15.20 -7.05 9.69
CA GLY A 236 15.64 -5.67 9.42
C GLY A 236 16.90 -5.30 10.21
N SER A 237 17.72 -4.42 9.66
CA SER A 237 19.02 -3.99 10.22
C SER A 237 19.17 -2.47 10.38
N LEU A 238 18.31 -1.67 9.72
CA LEU A 238 18.31 -0.22 9.81
C LEU A 238 16.88 0.32 9.78
N CYS A 239 16.55 1.21 10.71
CA CYS A 239 15.33 2.02 10.66
C CYS A 239 15.69 3.45 10.24
N VAL A 240 14.97 3.99 9.25
CA VAL A 240 15.11 5.36 8.75
C VAL A 240 13.81 6.09 9.01
N ALA A 241 13.88 7.21 9.74
CA ALA A 241 12.75 8.10 9.96
C ALA A 241 12.79 9.25 8.95
N SER A 242 11.66 9.53 8.29
CA SER A 242 11.52 10.62 7.32
C SER A 242 10.29 11.46 7.61
N GLY A 243 10.39 12.78 7.42
CA GLY A 243 9.28 13.72 7.50
C GLY A 243 9.04 14.45 6.18
N ASP A 244 8.53 15.69 6.26
CA ASP A 244 8.19 16.50 5.08
C ASP A 244 9.27 16.45 3.99
N TRP A 245 8.80 16.26 2.76
CA TRP A 245 9.54 16.09 1.51
C TRP A 245 10.49 14.90 1.49
N GLY A 246 10.23 13.89 2.33
CA GLY A 246 11.08 12.71 2.47
C GLY A 246 12.38 13.02 3.22
N ILE A 247 12.48 14.18 3.87
CA ILE A 247 13.69 14.58 4.58
C ILE A 247 13.94 13.62 5.73
N GLU A 248 15.13 13.04 5.74
CA GLU A 248 15.59 12.16 6.80
C GLU A 248 15.72 12.92 8.12
N LEU A 249 15.06 12.38 9.15
CA LEU A 249 15.09 12.86 10.54
C LEU A 249 16.05 12.03 11.39
N GLY A 250 16.35 10.80 10.98
CA GLY A 250 17.34 9.98 11.67
C GLY A 250 17.52 8.58 11.06
N ARG A 251 18.64 7.96 11.41
CA ARG A 251 19.03 6.59 11.06
C ARG A 251 19.43 5.82 12.31
N PHE A 252 18.83 4.65 12.51
CA PHE A 252 18.98 3.87 13.72
C PHE A 252 19.36 2.44 13.36
N ALA A 253 20.61 2.06 13.58
CA ALA A 253 21.07 0.69 13.37
C ALA A 253 20.48 -0.24 14.44
N GLY A 254 20.17 -1.48 14.06
CA GLY A 254 19.64 -2.48 14.99
C GLY A 254 18.49 -3.27 14.39
N ARG A 255 17.68 -3.86 15.26
CA ARG A 255 16.49 -4.64 14.88
C ARG A 255 15.26 -4.35 15.73
N ALA A 256 15.44 -3.55 16.78
CA ALA A 256 14.43 -3.16 17.74
C ALA A 256 14.67 -1.69 18.07
N TRP A 257 13.63 -0.88 17.91
CA TRP A 257 13.69 0.56 18.07
C TRP A 257 12.49 1.01 18.88
N GLU A 258 12.74 1.91 19.82
CA GLU A 258 11.73 2.65 20.54
C GLU A 258 12.14 4.12 20.42
N LEU A 259 11.39 4.87 19.62
CA LEU A 259 11.77 6.22 19.20
C LEU A 259 10.73 7.22 19.68
N ASP A 260 11.19 8.31 20.28
CA ASP A 260 10.34 9.44 20.66
C ASP A 260 10.07 10.31 19.42
N ILE A 261 8.79 10.47 19.08
CA ILE A 261 8.38 11.20 17.89
C ILE A 261 8.59 12.71 18.04
N ALA A 262 8.45 13.26 19.25
CA ALA A 262 8.69 14.67 19.49
C ALA A 262 10.18 15.02 19.33
N GLU A 263 11.07 14.16 19.82
CA GLU A 263 12.52 14.32 19.65
C GLU A 263 12.93 14.29 18.17
N LEU A 264 12.46 13.30 17.40
CA LEU A 264 12.74 13.21 15.96
C LEU A 264 12.28 14.44 15.18
N ALA A 265 11.18 15.04 15.62
CA ALA A 265 10.48 16.09 14.91
C ALA A 265 10.80 17.51 15.40
N GLN A 266 11.57 17.66 16.49
CA GLN A 266 11.72 18.92 17.23
C GLN A 266 12.21 20.09 16.37
N ASP A 267 13.16 19.84 15.47
CA ASP A 267 13.85 20.89 14.70
C ASP A 267 13.06 21.34 13.46
N ARG A 268 12.24 20.45 12.92
CA ARG A 268 11.58 20.65 11.61
C ARG A 268 10.07 20.80 11.70
N ARG A 269 9.46 20.26 12.76
CA ARG A 269 8.01 20.23 12.96
C ARG A 269 7.24 19.77 11.71
N PRO A 270 7.57 18.61 11.11
CA PRO A 270 6.93 18.16 9.88
C PRO A 270 5.44 17.85 10.08
N GLY A 271 4.67 17.86 9.00
CA GLY A 271 3.26 17.47 9.01
C GLY A 271 3.03 15.96 9.15
N TYR A 272 4.04 15.15 8.86
CA TYR A 272 4.03 13.71 9.09
C TYR A 272 5.42 13.17 9.44
N ILE A 273 5.45 11.95 9.95
CA ILE A 273 6.66 11.13 10.05
C ILE A 273 6.34 9.70 9.60
N ARG A 274 7.22 9.07 8.85
CA ARG A 274 7.11 7.65 8.44
C ARG A 274 8.45 6.94 8.60
N PHE A 275 8.40 5.61 8.65
CA PHE A 275 9.56 4.78 8.90
C PHE A 275 9.76 3.78 7.76
N GLU A 276 10.99 3.72 7.24
CA GLU A 276 11.45 2.67 6.33
C GLU A 276 12.42 1.76 7.09
N ILE A 277 12.19 0.45 7.03
CA ILE A 277 13.08 -0.55 7.63
C ILE A 277 13.80 -1.26 6.49
N LEU A 278 15.13 -1.20 6.49
CA LEU A 278 15.96 -1.89 5.51
C LEU A 278 16.40 -3.25 6.06
N GLY A 279 16.26 -4.28 5.24
CA GLY A 279 16.81 -5.61 5.46
C GLY A 279 17.90 -5.96 4.45
N ASP A 280 18.30 -7.23 4.44
CA ASP A 280 19.29 -7.74 3.52
C ASP A 280 18.79 -7.74 2.07
N MET A 281 19.69 -7.81 1.10
CA MET A 281 19.37 -7.94 -0.33
C MET A 281 18.43 -6.85 -0.88
N GLY A 282 18.39 -5.68 -0.24
CA GLY A 282 17.52 -4.56 -0.65
C GLY A 282 16.05 -4.74 -0.26
N MET A 283 15.71 -5.73 0.57
CA MET A 283 14.37 -5.90 1.14
C MET A 283 14.03 -4.70 2.04
N LYS A 284 12.76 -4.32 2.04
CA LYS A 284 12.27 -3.18 2.81
C LYS A 284 10.93 -3.47 3.47
N ALA A 285 10.62 -2.71 4.50
CA ALA A 285 9.27 -2.47 4.96
C ALA A 285 9.02 -0.97 5.13
N TRP A 286 7.79 -0.53 4.85
CA TRP A 286 7.36 0.85 5.06
C TRP A 286 6.16 0.87 5.99
N THR A 287 6.24 1.69 7.03
CA THR A 287 5.04 2.05 7.81
C THR A 287 4.24 3.10 7.03
N GLN A 288 2.92 3.09 7.18
CA GLN A 288 2.09 4.29 6.99
C GLN A 288 2.59 5.46 7.86
N PRO A 289 2.36 6.71 7.41
CA PRO A 289 2.75 7.91 8.13
C PRO A 289 1.94 8.07 9.41
N LEU A 290 2.60 8.58 10.44
CA LEU A 290 1.97 9.21 11.58
C LEU A 290 1.79 10.68 11.26
N PHE A 291 0.56 11.20 11.33
CA PHE A 291 0.30 12.61 11.05
C PHE A 291 0.52 13.44 12.31
N LEU A 292 1.25 14.54 12.18
CA LEU A 292 1.63 15.39 13.29
C LEU A 292 0.88 16.72 13.23
N ARG A 293 0.37 17.17 14.38
CA ARG A 293 -0.23 18.50 14.53
C ARG A 293 0.48 19.23 15.67
N TRP A 294 0.95 20.43 15.35
CA TRP A 294 1.68 21.31 16.25
C TRP A 294 0.73 22.41 16.71
N ASP A 295 0.49 22.50 18.02
CA ASP A 295 -0.23 23.61 18.63
C ASP A 295 0.69 24.77 19.05
#